data_AF-A0A3Q2YLU4-F1
#
_entry.id   AF-A0A3Q2YLU4-F1
#
_cell.length_a   1.000
_cell.length_b   1.000
_cell.length_c   1.000
_cell.angle_alpha   90.00
_cell.angle_beta   90.00
_cell.angle_gamma   90.00
#
_symmetry.space_group_name_H-M   'P 1'
#
loop_
_entity.id
_entity.type
_entity.pdbx_description
1 polymer ?
#
loop_
_entity_poly.entity_id
_entity_poly.type
_entity_poly.pdbx_seq_one_letter_code
_entity_poly.pdbx_strand_id
1 'polypeptide(L)'
;MLCSEHFRPEDFDRTGQTVRLREGTVPVCCFKPPDNKAPRMSQTSQKAREPLPTDTSKLVKETTTQPEPKSVPVPAVDHAYASTPEELRVKLSEALARVESLERDKRNAKDRERRARNTVSCLLEDLEVKKILNDELKERLDIYSDLPVHLLSKHSHKYTKEQREFAATLHFHGPKAYDYLRESLHINLPHPHTLQKWVSSGETKLDLNTTMLDTPRQEDDTAQYLDFSGCRAAVRVNMELSRVNELPYEEFVKIFGNVVERCPIVAAAVCSQRPFADIDALEAAICDFIDALSESGKEGILRCHPELAGQDLQAHTLTHESKSEQSSVGLDSLGAEEADTLSCLNEEYKERFGFPFVICTRLSEKASIFQEIRNRIANGCTEERERAIEEVKKICRLRLRDLVHSDAAAQF
;
A
#
# COMPACT_ATOMS: atom_id res chain seq x y z
N MET A 1 -11.29 14.61 1.83
CA MET A 1 -10.79 15.99 2.00
C MET A 1 -11.41 16.86 0.91
N LEU A 2 -12.20 17.87 1.28
CA LEU A 2 -12.77 18.82 0.32
C LEU A 2 -11.68 19.85 -0.04
N CYS A 3 -11.34 19.97 -1.31
CA CYS A 3 -10.52 21.07 -1.86
C CYS A 3 -11.40 22.11 -2.58
N SER A 4 -10.79 23.22 -3.02
CA SER A 4 -11.45 24.33 -3.72
C SER A 4 -12.15 23.93 -5.03
N GLU A 5 -11.86 22.77 -5.59
CA GLU A 5 -12.48 22.26 -6.83
C GLU A 5 -13.91 21.73 -6.62
N HIS A 6 -14.35 21.55 -5.37
CA HIS A 6 -15.70 21.05 -5.06
C HIS A 6 -16.75 22.17 -4.98
N PHE A 7 -16.36 23.42 -5.17
CA PHE A 7 -17.24 24.59 -5.06
C PHE A 7 -17.14 25.42 -6.34
N ARG A 8 -18.25 26.04 -6.74
CA ARG A 8 -18.25 26.89 -7.93
C ARG A 8 -17.53 28.20 -7.64
N PRO A 9 -16.97 28.89 -8.65
CA PRO A 9 -16.31 30.17 -8.46
C PRO A 9 -17.20 31.23 -7.78
N GLU A 10 -18.52 31.14 -7.96
CA GLU A 10 -19.52 32.05 -7.37
C GLU A 10 -19.72 31.86 -5.85
N ASP A 11 -19.35 30.69 -5.34
CA ASP A 11 -19.50 30.29 -3.94
C ASP A 11 -18.42 30.90 -3.04
N PHE A 12 -17.37 31.45 -3.64
CA PHE A 12 -16.27 32.10 -2.95
C PHE A 12 -16.53 33.61 -2.81
N ASP A 13 -16.55 34.09 -1.57
CA ASP A 13 -16.45 35.50 -1.26
C ASP A 13 -14.99 35.96 -1.34
N ARG A 14 -14.74 36.93 -2.22
CA ARG A 14 -13.42 37.52 -2.50
C ARG A 14 -13.33 38.99 -2.10
N THR A 15 -14.31 39.51 -1.36
CA THR A 15 -14.36 40.93 -0.97
C THR A 15 -13.37 41.30 0.15
N GLY A 16 -12.73 40.33 0.81
CA GLY A 16 -11.73 40.54 1.86
C GLY A 16 -10.31 40.04 1.51
N GLN A 17 -9.36 40.24 2.44
CA GLN A 17 -7.97 39.74 2.34
C GLN A 17 -7.85 38.21 2.31
N THR A 18 -8.91 37.48 2.68
CA THR A 18 -8.95 36.02 2.67
C THR A 18 -10.17 35.56 1.87
N VAL A 19 -9.96 34.58 0.98
CA VAL A 19 -11.04 33.96 0.21
C VAL A 19 -11.80 33.00 1.12
N ARG A 20 -13.12 33.20 1.24
CA ARG A 20 -13.99 32.41 2.12
C ARG A 20 -15.15 31.81 1.33
N LEU A 21 -15.69 30.68 1.79
CA LEU A 21 -16.95 30.16 1.24
C LEU A 21 -18.12 30.94 1.84
N ARG A 22 -19.14 31.21 1.03
CA ARG A 22 -20.38 31.85 1.49
C ARG A 22 -21.12 30.91 2.47
N GLU A 23 -21.83 31.49 3.42
CA GLU A 23 -22.57 30.73 4.41
C GLU A 23 -23.72 29.95 3.73
N GLY A 24 -23.82 28.65 4.00
CA GLY A 24 -24.81 27.75 3.39
C GLY A 24 -24.41 27.10 2.05
N THR A 25 -23.15 27.25 1.61
CA THR A 25 -22.69 26.62 0.35
C THR A 25 -22.53 25.11 0.49
N VAL A 26 -23.12 24.35 -0.45
CA VAL A 26 -23.03 22.90 -0.53
C VAL A 26 -22.10 22.50 -1.69
N PRO A 27 -21.15 21.56 -1.51
CA PRO A 27 -20.24 21.15 -2.58
C PRO A 27 -20.99 20.52 -3.76
N VAL A 28 -20.59 20.85 -5.00
CA VAL A 28 -21.20 20.32 -6.22
C VAL A 28 -20.52 19.00 -6.58
N CYS A 29 -21.05 17.88 -6.07
CA CYS A 29 -20.56 16.54 -6.40
C CYS A 29 -21.01 16.13 -7.82
N CYS A 30 -20.26 16.51 -8.84
CA CYS A 30 -20.37 15.93 -10.19
C CYS A 30 -18.96 15.74 -10.77
N PHE A 31 -18.34 14.59 -10.48
CA PHE A 31 -17.14 14.16 -11.19
C PHE A 31 -17.55 13.17 -12.29
N LYS A 32 -17.52 13.61 -13.55
CA LYS A 32 -17.41 12.69 -14.69
C LYS A 32 -15.92 12.38 -14.87
N PRO A 33 -15.50 11.11 -14.84
CA PRO A 33 -14.11 10.76 -15.15
C PRO A 33 -13.81 11.14 -16.62
N PRO A 34 -12.61 11.64 -16.93
CA PRO A 34 -12.24 11.97 -18.30
C PRO A 34 -12.16 10.69 -19.13
N ASP A 35 -12.74 10.74 -20.33
CA ASP A 35 -12.74 9.65 -21.30
C ASP A 35 -11.34 9.04 -21.50
N ASN A 36 -11.32 7.71 -21.54
CA ASN A 36 -10.18 6.84 -21.81
C ASN A 36 -9.24 7.43 -22.87
N LYS A 37 -8.11 7.98 -22.42
CA LYS A 37 -6.90 8.09 -23.24
C LYS A 37 -5.92 7.02 -22.74
N ALA A 38 -5.39 6.26 -23.70
CA ALA A 38 -4.41 5.17 -23.57
C ALA A 38 -3.36 5.39 -22.45
N PRO A 39 -2.83 4.31 -21.86
CA PRO A 39 -2.03 4.36 -20.63
C PRO A 39 -0.89 5.37 -20.75
N ARG A 40 -1.04 6.47 -20.02
CA ARG A 40 -0.06 7.55 -19.99
C ARG A 40 1.09 7.07 -19.11
N MET A 41 2.19 6.63 -19.73
CA MET A 41 3.44 6.41 -19.02
C MET A 41 3.79 7.67 -18.22
N SER A 42 4.10 7.52 -16.93
CA SER A 42 4.47 8.66 -16.08
C SER A 42 5.74 9.31 -16.63
N GLN A 43 5.77 10.64 -16.67
CA GLN A 43 6.92 11.43 -17.17
C GLN A 43 8.24 11.08 -16.45
N THR A 44 8.14 10.59 -15.20
CA THR A 44 9.26 10.10 -14.40
C THR A 44 9.95 8.89 -15.04
N SER A 45 9.22 8.04 -15.77
CA SER A 45 9.79 6.88 -16.48
C SER A 45 10.48 7.26 -17.79
N GLN A 46 10.13 8.40 -18.40
CA GLN A 46 10.77 8.91 -19.63
C GLN A 46 12.10 9.62 -19.31
N LYS A 47 12.16 10.36 -18.19
CA LYS A 47 13.34 11.14 -17.78
C LYS A 47 14.51 10.29 -17.27
N ALA A 48 14.26 9.05 -16.84
CA ALA A 48 15.30 8.12 -16.41
C ALA A 48 16.11 7.49 -17.58
N ARG A 49 15.72 7.73 -18.84
CA ARG A 49 16.39 7.19 -20.04
C ARG A 49 17.22 8.22 -20.81
N GLU A 50 17.19 9.50 -20.44
CA GLU A 50 18.02 10.53 -21.08
C GLU A 50 19.41 10.59 -20.43
N PRO A 51 20.51 10.45 -21.21
CA PRO A 51 21.85 10.70 -20.68
C PRO A 51 22.02 12.19 -20.35
N LEU A 52 22.59 12.48 -19.18
CA LEU A 52 22.99 13.82 -18.77
C LEU A 52 24.00 14.42 -19.76
N PRO A 53 23.82 15.66 -20.26
CA PRO A 53 24.85 16.33 -21.05
C PRO A 53 25.92 16.90 -20.12
N THR A 54 27.06 16.22 -20.06
CA THR A 54 28.36 16.82 -19.72
C THR A 54 28.96 17.43 -20.98
N ASP A 55 28.96 18.75 -21.10
CA ASP A 55 30.20 19.53 -21.30
C ASP A 55 29.91 21.01 -21.54
N THR A 56 30.31 21.82 -20.57
CA THR A 56 30.70 23.21 -20.80
C THR A 56 32.15 23.20 -21.25
N SER A 57 32.44 23.51 -22.52
CA SER A 57 33.65 24.23 -22.99
C SER A 57 33.87 24.09 -24.51
N LYS A 58 33.72 25.21 -25.24
CA LYS A 58 34.71 25.79 -26.19
C LYS A 58 34.04 26.51 -27.36
N LEU A 59 34.26 27.81 -27.36
CA LEU A 59 34.14 28.77 -28.46
C LEU A 59 35.38 28.68 -29.38
N VAL A 60 35.23 29.11 -30.66
CA VAL A 60 36.22 29.60 -31.69
C VAL A 60 35.95 28.90 -33.03
N LYS A 61 35.21 29.49 -33.99
CA LYS A 61 35.50 30.52 -35.05
C LYS A 61 36.31 30.02 -36.27
N GLU A 62 35.74 30.17 -37.48
CA GLU A 62 36.39 30.65 -38.74
C GLU A 62 35.31 30.91 -39.84
N THR A 63 34.98 32.16 -40.23
CA THR A 63 35.46 33.03 -41.36
C THR A 63 35.06 32.51 -42.76
N THR A 64 34.32 33.19 -43.68
CA THR A 64 34.62 34.40 -44.52
C THR A 64 33.40 34.57 -45.48
N THR A 65 32.81 35.73 -45.86
CA THR A 65 33.32 36.83 -46.72
C THR A 65 32.29 37.99 -46.85
N GLN A 66 32.85 39.22 -46.88
CA GLN A 66 32.42 40.64 -47.08
C GLN A 66 31.39 41.00 -48.20
N PRO A 67 30.87 42.27 -48.36
CA PRO A 67 31.48 43.56 -47.99
C PRO A 67 30.63 44.74 -47.41
N GLU A 68 31.39 45.72 -46.89
CA GLU A 68 31.14 47.06 -46.28
C GLU A 68 30.69 48.19 -47.27
N PRO A 69 30.15 49.39 -46.83
CA PRO A 69 30.97 50.46 -46.20
C PRO A 69 30.36 51.47 -45.16
N LYS A 70 31.23 51.87 -44.20
CA LYS A 70 31.55 53.24 -43.65
C LYS A 70 30.69 53.99 -42.56
N SER A 71 31.29 54.06 -41.34
CA SER A 71 31.56 55.21 -40.40
C SER A 71 30.38 56.05 -39.82
N VAL A 72 30.24 56.46 -38.53
CA VAL A 72 31.14 56.97 -37.43
C VAL A 72 30.39 56.84 -36.04
N PRO A 73 30.79 57.44 -34.89
CA PRO A 73 31.49 56.88 -33.72
C PRO A 73 30.62 56.51 -32.48
N VAL A 74 31.17 55.65 -31.63
CA VAL A 74 30.61 55.09 -30.38
C VAL A 74 30.59 56.11 -29.23
N PRO A 75 29.61 56.03 -28.31
CA PRO A 75 29.94 56.16 -26.90
C PRO A 75 29.51 54.92 -26.09
N ALA A 76 30.51 54.37 -25.40
CA ALA A 76 30.53 53.79 -24.07
C ALA A 76 29.24 53.19 -23.44
N VAL A 77 29.39 51.93 -22.99
CA VAL A 77 28.89 51.39 -21.70
C VAL A 77 27.37 51.13 -21.72
N ASP A 78 26.87 49.90 -21.63
CA ASP A 78 27.02 48.96 -20.53
C ASP A 78 26.79 47.51 -21.01
N HIS A 79 27.40 46.56 -20.32
CA HIS A 79 27.03 45.16 -20.43
C HIS A 79 25.53 44.98 -20.23
N ALA A 80 24.81 44.56 -21.27
CA ALA A 80 23.40 44.19 -21.20
C ALA A 80 23.22 42.89 -20.39
N TYR A 81 23.43 42.99 -19.07
CA TYR A 81 23.00 42.02 -18.06
C TYR A 81 21.52 42.18 -17.70
N ALA A 82 20.79 43.08 -18.37
CA ALA A 82 19.38 43.31 -18.13
C ALA A 82 18.54 42.18 -18.73
N SER A 83 18.52 41.03 -18.05
CA SER A 83 17.36 40.13 -18.16
C SER A 83 16.13 40.97 -17.85
N THR A 84 15.14 40.95 -18.72
CA THR A 84 13.95 41.75 -18.46
C THR A 84 13.27 41.25 -17.18
N PRO A 85 12.60 42.13 -16.40
CA PRO A 85 11.90 41.71 -15.18
C PRO A 85 10.93 40.55 -15.41
N GLU A 86 10.40 40.44 -16.62
CA GLU A 86 9.48 39.37 -17.02
C GLU A 86 10.20 38.04 -17.29
N GLU A 87 11.35 38.05 -17.97
CA GLU A 87 12.21 36.86 -18.12
C GLU A 87 12.70 36.33 -16.77
N LEU A 88 12.98 37.22 -15.82
CA LEU A 88 13.37 36.83 -14.45
C LEU A 88 12.20 36.21 -13.69
N ARG A 89 10.98 36.71 -13.86
CA ARG A 89 9.76 36.12 -13.26
C ARG A 89 9.47 34.73 -13.81
N VAL A 90 9.62 34.53 -15.13
CA VAL A 90 9.44 33.21 -15.76
C VAL A 90 10.51 32.23 -15.27
N LYS A 91 11.77 32.63 -15.22
CA LYS A 91 12.85 31.77 -14.68
C LYS A 91 12.62 31.44 -13.21
N LEU A 92 12.12 32.38 -12.43
CA LEU A 92 11.79 32.16 -11.02
C LEU A 92 10.62 31.17 -10.87
N SER A 93 9.56 31.31 -11.66
CA SER A 93 8.42 30.39 -11.60
C SER A 93 8.78 28.98 -12.05
N GLU A 94 9.60 28.83 -13.09
CA GLU A 94 10.15 27.55 -13.52
C GLU A 94 11.05 26.90 -12.46
N ALA A 95 11.92 27.69 -11.82
CA ALA A 95 12.78 27.21 -10.73
C ALA A 95 11.95 26.75 -9.52
N LEU A 96 10.91 27.50 -9.14
CA LEU A 96 10.01 27.13 -8.05
C LEU A 96 9.23 25.85 -8.36
N ALA A 97 8.69 25.72 -9.58
CA ALA A 97 8.02 24.49 -10.03
C ALA A 97 8.96 23.28 -10.01
N ARG A 98 10.23 23.47 -10.38
CA ARG A 98 11.27 22.43 -10.31
C ARG A 98 11.58 22.01 -8.87
N VAL A 99 11.68 22.96 -7.95
CA VAL A 99 11.89 22.66 -6.52
C VAL A 99 10.72 21.84 -5.98
N GLU A 100 9.49 22.28 -6.24
CA GLU A 100 8.29 21.59 -5.75
C GLU A 100 8.16 20.16 -6.34
N SER A 101 8.55 19.97 -7.61
CA SER A 101 8.64 18.67 -8.26
C SER A 101 9.68 17.76 -7.57
N LEU A 102 10.89 18.27 -7.33
CA LEU A 102 11.96 17.53 -6.66
C LEU A 102 11.61 17.19 -5.19
N GLU A 103 10.90 18.06 -4.48
CA GLU A 103 10.43 17.78 -3.13
C GLU A 103 9.37 16.68 -3.08
N ARG A 104 8.48 16.62 -4.09
CA ARG A 104 7.56 15.48 -4.25
C ARG A 104 8.32 14.19 -4.55
N ASP A 105 9.29 14.22 -5.46
CA ASP A 105 10.10 13.04 -5.79
C ASP A 105 10.91 12.53 -4.59
N LYS A 106 11.50 13.45 -3.80
CA LYS A 106 12.21 13.11 -2.55
C LYS A 106 11.28 12.43 -1.54
N ARG A 107 10.06 12.95 -1.36
CA ARG A 107 9.05 12.33 -0.48
C ARG A 107 8.67 10.93 -0.99
N ASN A 108 8.39 10.80 -2.28
CA ASN A 108 8.06 9.51 -2.90
C ASN A 108 9.19 8.49 -2.77
N ALA A 109 10.45 8.91 -2.93
CA ALA A 109 11.61 8.05 -2.75
C ALA A 109 11.73 7.58 -1.28
N LYS A 110 11.58 8.49 -0.32
CA LYS A 110 11.58 8.19 1.11
C LYS A 110 10.46 7.20 1.49
N ASP A 111 9.28 7.35 0.90
CA ASP A 111 8.15 6.45 1.15
C ASP A 111 8.36 5.06 0.52
N ARG A 112 9.01 4.97 -0.65
CA ARG A 112 9.43 3.68 -1.23
C ARG A 112 10.42 2.96 -0.32
N GLU A 113 11.42 3.69 0.17
CA GLU A 113 12.41 3.16 1.10
C GLU A 113 11.75 2.69 2.40
N ARG A 114 10.87 3.50 3.00
CA ARG A 114 10.13 3.13 4.21
C ARG A 114 9.29 1.87 4.03
N ARG A 115 8.52 1.78 2.93
CA ARG A 115 7.68 0.61 2.66
C ARG A 115 8.49 -0.67 2.59
N ALA A 116 9.63 -0.62 1.93
CA ALA A 116 10.43 -1.81 1.74
C ALA A 116 11.29 -2.16 2.96
N ARG A 117 11.71 -1.19 3.78
CA ARG A 117 12.25 -1.48 5.12
C ARG A 117 11.21 -2.21 5.98
N ASN A 118 9.95 -1.77 5.95
CA ASN A 118 8.88 -2.47 6.65
C ASN A 118 8.68 -3.90 6.11
N THR A 119 8.75 -4.11 4.79
CA THR A 119 8.68 -5.45 4.20
C THR A 119 9.80 -6.35 4.70
N VAL A 120 11.05 -5.86 4.75
CA VAL A 120 12.19 -6.63 5.26
C VAL A 120 12.03 -6.93 6.77
N SER A 121 11.59 -5.97 7.57
CA SER A 121 11.29 -6.19 9.00
C SER A 121 10.25 -7.30 9.18
N CYS A 122 9.14 -7.25 8.45
CA CYS A 122 8.11 -8.28 8.51
C CYS A 122 8.65 -9.65 8.07
N LEU A 123 9.52 -9.72 7.07
CA LEU A 123 10.14 -10.98 6.65
C LEU A 123 11.08 -11.56 7.71
N LEU A 124 11.82 -10.72 8.42
CA LEU A 124 12.68 -11.15 9.53
C LEU A 124 11.84 -11.65 10.71
N GLU A 125 10.79 -10.92 11.08
CA GLU A 125 9.82 -11.31 12.11
C GLU A 125 9.14 -12.65 11.76
N ASP A 126 8.73 -12.85 10.50
CA ASP A 126 8.15 -14.11 10.02
C ASP A 126 9.11 -15.30 10.15
N LEU A 127 10.40 -15.10 9.87
CA LEU A 127 11.43 -16.13 10.00
C LEU A 127 11.73 -16.45 11.48
N GLU A 128 11.63 -15.47 12.37
CA GLU A 128 11.80 -15.64 13.81
C GLU A 128 10.63 -16.41 14.42
N VAL A 129 9.40 -16.04 14.09
CA VAL A 129 8.17 -16.71 14.56
C VAL A 129 8.15 -18.18 14.15
N LYS A 130 8.65 -18.51 12.95
CA LYS A 130 8.71 -19.89 12.47
C LYS A 130 9.84 -20.71 13.09
N LYS A 131 10.67 -20.13 13.96
CA LYS A 131 11.86 -20.76 14.59
C LYS A 131 12.82 -21.39 13.56
N ILE A 132 12.87 -20.80 12.36
CA ILE A 132 13.77 -21.26 11.27
C ILE A 132 15.14 -20.57 11.39
N LEU A 133 15.20 -19.46 12.14
CA LEU A 133 16.44 -18.75 12.45
C LEU A 133 17.19 -19.39 13.63
N ASN A 134 18.44 -19.80 13.37
CA ASN A 134 19.42 -20.16 14.40
C ASN A 134 20.07 -18.89 14.97
N ASP A 135 20.50 -18.87 16.24
CA ASP A 135 21.09 -17.70 16.90
C ASP A 135 22.34 -17.19 16.16
N GLU A 136 23.15 -18.11 15.63
CA GLU A 136 24.32 -17.79 14.78
C GLU A 136 23.92 -17.17 13.42
N LEU A 137 22.79 -17.59 12.85
CA LEU A 137 22.26 -17.02 11.62
C LEU A 137 21.68 -15.62 11.86
N LYS A 138 21.04 -15.40 13.01
CA LYS A 138 20.50 -14.09 13.41
C LYS A 138 21.60 -13.05 13.56
N GLU A 139 22.71 -13.39 14.22
CA GLU A 139 23.88 -12.50 14.35
C GLU A 139 24.52 -12.16 13.00
N ARG A 140 24.61 -13.14 12.09
CA ARG A 140 25.15 -12.92 10.73
C ARG A 140 24.19 -12.14 9.82
N LEU A 141 22.89 -12.25 10.06
CA LEU A 141 21.85 -11.53 9.31
C LEU A 141 21.66 -10.09 9.81
N ASP A 142 22.06 -9.80 11.06
CA ASP A 142 22.02 -8.46 11.65
C ASP A 142 22.98 -7.47 10.94
N ILE A 143 24.07 -7.96 10.37
CA ILE A 143 24.99 -7.18 9.49
C ILE A 143 24.23 -6.63 8.27
N TYR A 144 23.16 -7.33 7.89
CA TYR A 144 22.30 -7.00 6.79
C TYR A 144 20.98 -6.34 7.26
N SER A 145 20.86 -5.89 8.51
CA SER A 145 19.66 -5.18 9.00
C SER A 145 19.40 -3.86 8.25
N ASP A 146 20.47 -3.19 7.82
CA ASP A 146 20.44 -1.99 6.97
C ASP A 146 20.30 -2.32 5.47
N LEU A 147 19.86 -3.54 5.11
CA LEU A 147 19.90 -4.04 3.74
C LEU A 147 19.19 -3.10 2.76
N PRO A 148 19.89 -2.68 1.70
CA PRO A 148 19.22 -1.95 0.65
C PRO A 148 18.20 -2.84 -0.09
N VAL A 149 16.94 -2.40 -0.06
CA VAL A 149 15.74 -2.97 -0.71
C VAL A 149 15.97 -3.50 -2.13
N HIS A 150 16.89 -2.87 -2.87
CA HIS A 150 17.26 -3.25 -4.23
C HIS A 150 17.90 -4.64 -4.36
N LEU A 151 18.25 -5.26 -3.23
CA LEU A 151 18.79 -6.62 -3.20
C LEU A 151 17.70 -7.69 -3.39
N LEU A 152 16.43 -7.38 -3.12
CA LEU A 152 15.28 -8.30 -3.29
C LEU A 152 14.49 -8.06 -4.57
N SER A 153 14.68 -6.92 -5.23
CA SER A 153 14.00 -6.56 -6.48
C SER A 153 14.84 -6.88 -7.71
N LYS A 154 14.23 -7.54 -8.70
CA LYS A 154 14.89 -7.88 -9.97
C LYS A 154 15.07 -6.63 -10.83
N HIS A 155 16.21 -5.97 -10.74
CA HIS A 155 16.54 -4.83 -11.61
C HIS A 155 17.39 -5.22 -12.85
N SER A 156 17.88 -6.46 -12.94
CA SER A 156 18.79 -6.94 -14.01
C SER A 156 18.93 -8.47 -14.03
N HIS A 157 19.42 -9.06 -15.12
CA HIS A 157 19.78 -10.49 -15.24
C HIS A 157 21.07 -10.88 -14.45
N LYS A 158 21.72 -9.93 -13.77
CA LYS A 158 22.98 -10.16 -13.04
C LYS A 158 22.82 -9.78 -11.56
N TYR A 159 23.23 -10.69 -10.67
CA TYR A 159 23.30 -10.46 -9.23
C TYR A 159 24.51 -9.60 -8.85
N THR A 160 24.28 -8.56 -8.05
CA THR A 160 25.31 -7.71 -7.44
C THR A 160 26.11 -8.49 -6.39
N LYS A 161 27.32 -8.03 -6.04
CA LYS A 161 28.19 -8.72 -5.08
C LYS A 161 27.51 -8.94 -3.72
N GLU A 162 26.82 -7.92 -3.22
CA GLU A 162 26.07 -7.95 -1.96
C GLU A 162 24.91 -8.97 -2.02
N GLN A 163 24.20 -9.11 -3.15
CA GLN A 163 23.16 -10.14 -3.32
C GLN A 163 23.74 -11.55 -3.26
N ARG A 164 24.93 -11.75 -3.84
CA ARG A 164 25.58 -13.08 -3.85
C ARG A 164 26.04 -13.46 -2.45
N GLU A 165 26.62 -12.52 -1.72
CA GLU A 165 27.05 -12.74 -0.33
C GLU A 165 25.85 -12.99 0.59
N PHE A 166 24.79 -12.21 0.48
CA PHE A 166 23.55 -12.43 1.24
C PHE A 166 22.92 -13.81 0.95
N ALA A 167 22.75 -14.16 -0.33
CA ALA A 167 22.18 -15.44 -0.73
C ALA A 167 23.05 -16.62 -0.29
N ALA A 168 24.37 -16.47 -0.34
CA ALA A 168 25.29 -17.49 0.14
C ALA A 168 25.18 -17.65 1.67
N THR A 169 25.27 -16.57 2.45
CA THR A 169 25.12 -16.62 3.92
C THR A 169 23.82 -17.30 4.34
N LEU A 170 22.71 -16.95 3.69
CA LEU A 170 21.40 -17.56 3.93
C LEU A 170 21.39 -19.06 3.57
N HIS A 171 21.99 -19.46 2.45
CA HIS A 171 22.04 -20.86 2.03
C HIS A 171 22.91 -21.74 2.94
N PHE A 172 24.05 -21.23 3.43
CA PHE A 172 25.00 -22.00 4.24
C PHE A 172 24.61 -22.07 5.72
N HIS A 173 24.14 -20.96 6.30
CA HIS A 173 23.81 -20.90 7.73
C HIS A 173 22.33 -21.16 8.02
N GLY A 174 21.46 -21.15 7.00
CA GLY A 174 20.02 -21.34 7.13
C GLY A 174 19.36 -21.97 5.90
N PRO A 175 19.72 -23.21 5.51
CA PRO A 175 19.18 -23.84 4.29
C PRO A 175 17.65 -23.89 4.29
N LYS A 176 17.00 -24.14 5.44
CA LYS A 176 15.55 -24.10 5.59
C LYS A 176 14.96 -22.70 5.35
N ALA A 177 15.65 -21.64 5.78
CA ALA A 177 15.24 -20.26 5.52
C ALA A 177 15.45 -19.89 4.04
N TYR A 178 16.53 -20.37 3.43
CA TYR A 178 16.82 -20.20 2.01
C TYR A 178 15.73 -20.81 1.12
N ASP A 179 15.39 -22.07 1.39
CA ASP A 179 14.38 -22.81 0.63
C ASP A 179 13.00 -22.19 0.85
N TYR A 180 12.66 -21.77 2.08
CA TYR A 180 11.42 -21.04 2.36
C TYR A 180 11.33 -19.70 1.60
N LEU A 181 12.39 -18.89 1.61
CA LEU A 181 12.39 -17.59 0.92
C LEU A 181 12.33 -17.74 -0.60
N ARG A 182 12.99 -18.76 -1.16
CA ARG A 182 13.04 -19.05 -2.59
C ARG A 182 11.76 -19.74 -3.10
N GLU A 183 11.32 -20.78 -2.41
CA GLU A 183 10.26 -21.69 -2.88
C GLU A 183 8.88 -21.25 -2.39
N SER A 184 8.75 -20.84 -1.12
CA SER A 184 7.47 -20.42 -0.54
C SER A 184 7.15 -18.95 -0.79
N LEU A 185 8.14 -18.07 -0.69
CA LEU A 185 7.97 -16.61 -0.87
C LEU A 185 8.37 -16.09 -2.27
N HIS A 186 8.84 -16.98 -3.15
CA HIS A 186 9.26 -16.67 -4.52
C HIS A 186 10.19 -15.45 -4.65
N ILE A 187 11.04 -15.23 -3.63
CA ILE A 187 12.07 -14.19 -3.69
C ILE A 187 13.09 -14.61 -4.75
N ASN A 188 13.57 -13.63 -5.52
CA ASN A 188 14.53 -13.85 -6.60
C ASN A 188 15.92 -14.21 -6.05
N LEU A 189 16.07 -15.43 -5.55
CA LEU A 189 17.32 -15.99 -5.07
C LEU A 189 17.95 -16.92 -6.14
N PRO A 190 19.29 -16.96 -6.25
CA PRO A 190 20.01 -17.80 -7.23
C PRO A 190 19.83 -19.30 -6.96
N HIS A 191 19.90 -20.16 -7.97
CA HIS A 191 19.79 -21.61 -7.74
C HIS A 191 20.94 -22.10 -6.83
N PRO A 192 20.73 -23.07 -5.90
CA PRO A 192 21.80 -23.61 -5.04
C PRO A 192 23.06 -24.02 -5.81
N HIS A 193 22.89 -24.64 -6.98
CA HIS A 193 24.00 -24.98 -7.88
C HIS A 193 24.81 -23.77 -8.38
N THR A 194 24.17 -22.61 -8.54
CA THR A 194 24.82 -21.34 -8.90
C THR A 194 25.62 -20.78 -7.72
N LEU A 195 25.10 -20.90 -6.49
CA LEU A 195 25.82 -20.51 -5.28
C LEU A 195 27.09 -21.35 -5.07
N GLN A 196 26.99 -22.67 -5.23
CA GLN A 196 28.14 -23.58 -5.14
C GLN A 196 29.25 -23.19 -6.13
N LYS A 197 28.89 -22.80 -7.37
CA LYS A 197 29.87 -22.30 -8.33
C LYS A 197 30.55 -21.00 -7.87
N TRP A 198 29.81 -20.04 -7.32
CA TRP A 198 30.39 -18.78 -6.85
C TRP A 198 31.33 -18.95 -5.66
N VAL A 199 30.98 -19.84 -4.73
CA VAL A 199 31.85 -20.17 -3.58
C VAL A 199 33.11 -20.88 -4.03
N SER A 200 33.00 -21.87 -4.93
CA SER A 200 34.16 -22.60 -5.46
C SER A 200 35.07 -21.75 -6.35
N SER A 201 34.53 -20.69 -6.96
CA SER A 201 35.28 -19.76 -7.82
C SER A 201 35.92 -18.61 -7.05
N GLY A 202 35.70 -18.51 -5.73
CA GLY A 202 36.21 -17.43 -4.88
C GLY A 202 35.54 -16.07 -5.12
N GLU A 203 34.37 -16.03 -5.76
CA GLU A 203 33.66 -14.79 -6.08
C GLU A 203 32.91 -14.18 -4.88
N THR A 204 32.69 -14.98 -3.82
CA THR A 204 32.07 -14.54 -2.55
C THR A 204 33.02 -14.82 -1.39
N LYS A 205 33.34 -13.80 -0.60
CA LYS A 205 34.19 -13.96 0.59
C LYS A 205 33.32 -14.44 1.76
N LEU A 206 33.20 -15.76 1.88
CA LEU A 206 32.67 -16.40 3.08
C LEU A 206 33.85 -16.71 4.00
N ASP A 207 33.87 -16.12 5.19
CA ASP A 207 34.78 -16.57 6.25
C ASP A 207 34.24 -17.90 6.80
N LEU A 208 34.57 -19.00 6.12
CA LEU A 208 34.26 -20.37 6.55
C LEU A 208 35.56 -21.08 6.94
N ASN A 209 35.60 -21.61 8.17
CA ASN A 209 36.49 -22.71 8.51
C ASN A 209 36.15 -23.90 7.59
N THR A 210 37.15 -24.43 6.91
CA THR A 210 37.12 -25.31 5.73
C THR A 210 36.55 -26.72 5.95
N THR A 211 35.86 -27.02 7.05
CA THR A 211 35.60 -28.41 7.47
C THR A 211 34.17 -28.93 7.32
N MET A 212 33.22 -28.17 6.74
CA MET A 212 31.81 -28.59 6.58
C MET A 212 31.40 -28.93 5.14
N LEU A 213 32.35 -29.24 4.26
CA LEU A 213 32.07 -29.57 2.85
C LEU A 213 31.77 -31.05 2.57
N ASP A 214 31.80 -31.95 3.57
CA ASP A 214 31.71 -33.40 3.32
C ASP A 214 30.70 -34.20 4.18
N THR A 215 29.78 -33.58 4.92
CA THR A 215 28.74 -34.36 5.61
C THR A 215 27.51 -34.59 4.71
N PRO A 216 27.14 -35.85 4.41
CA PRO A 216 25.94 -36.17 3.66
C PRO A 216 24.69 -35.65 4.37
N ARG A 217 23.69 -35.23 3.59
CA ARG A 217 22.33 -34.93 4.07
C ARG A 217 21.82 -36.12 4.86
N GLN A 218 21.71 -35.95 6.17
CA GLN A 218 21.04 -36.91 7.03
C GLN A 218 19.55 -36.56 6.96
N GLU A 219 18.81 -37.38 6.22
CA GLU A 219 17.34 -37.35 6.18
C GLU A 219 16.84 -37.77 7.56
N ASP A 220 16.40 -36.80 8.36
CA ASP A 220 15.59 -37.10 9.55
C ASP A 220 14.17 -37.40 9.08
N ASP A 221 13.85 -38.68 9.08
CA ASP A 221 12.55 -39.30 8.86
C ASP A 221 11.48 -38.77 9.83
N THR A 222 10.78 -37.70 9.44
CA THR A 222 9.38 -37.48 9.79
C THR A 222 8.64 -36.84 8.61
N ALA A 223 8.57 -37.58 7.51
CA ALA A 223 7.77 -37.21 6.34
C ALA A 223 6.28 -37.52 6.61
N GLN A 224 5.57 -36.57 7.22
CA GLN A 224 4.12 -36.51 7.07
C GLN A 224 3.82 -35.60 5.88
N TYR A 225 3.53 -36.24 4.76
CA TYR A 225 3.14 -35.65 3.48
C TYR A 225 1.99 -34.64 3.71
N LEU A 226 2.29 -33.35 3.63
CA LEU A 226 1.28 -32.31 3.43
C LEU A 226 1.51 -31.73 2.03
N ASP A 227 0.54 -31.99 1.18
CA ASP A 227 0.38 -31.44 -0.16
C ASP A 227 0.32 -29.90 -0.07
N PHE A 228 1.37 -29.23 -0.57
CA PHE A 228 1.48 -27.77 -0.60
C PHE A 228 1.06 -27.17 -1.96
N SER A 229 0.04 -27.73 -2.60
CA SER A 229 -0.69 -27.04 -3.67
C SER A 229 -1.76 -26.10 -3.10
N GLY A 230 -1.33 -25.04 -2.41
CA GLY A 230 -2.22 -23.94 -2.02
C GLY A 230 -1.92 -23.33 -0.66
N CYS A 231 -0.89 -22.49 -0.56
CA CYS A 231 -0.68 -21.66 0.61
C CYS A 231 -0.28 -20.25 0.19
N ARG A 232 -1.28 -19.45 -0.17
CA ARG A 232 -1.19 -18.00 -0.31
C ARG A 232 -2.09 -17.33 0.74
N ALA A 233 -2.05 -17.83 1.97
CA ALA A 233 -2.81 -17.29 3.08
C ALA A 233 -1.93 -16.26 3.83
N ALA A 234 -2.48 -15.06 4.01
CA ALA A 234 -1.90 -14.00 4.83
C ALA A 234 -1.46 -14.55 6.20
N VAL A 235 -0.28 -14.14 6.67
CA VAL A 235 0.18 -14.40 8.04
C VAL A 235 -0.86 -13.80 8.99
N ARG A 236 -1.62 -14.67 9.67
CA ARG A 236 -2.58 -14.28 10.71
C ARG A 236 -1.77 -13.80 11.92
N VAL A 237 -1.79 -12.50 12.20
CA VAL A 237 -1.34 -11.96 13.48
C VAL A 237 -2.42 -12.30 14.49
N ASN A 238 -2.24 -13.41 15.19
CA ASN A 238 -3.16 -13.86 16.24
C ASN A 238 -2.60 -13.35 17.59
N MET A 239 -3.30 -12.41 18.23
CA MET A 239 -2.89 -11.75 19.48
C MET A 239 -3.76 -12.21 20.66
N GLU A 240 -3.13 -12.44 21.83
CA GLU A 240 -3.85 -12.70 23.09
C GLU A 240 -4.59 -11.46 23.60
N LEU A 241 -5.74 -11.65 24.22
CA LEU A 241 -6.56 -10.53 24.69
C LEU A 241 -5.87 -9.76 25.83
N SER A 242 -5.15 -10.47 26.69
CA SER A 242 -4.31 -9.85 27.73
C SER A 242 -3.34 -8.83 27.13
N ARG A 243 -2.72 -9.15 25.98
CA ARG A 243 -1.84 -8.22 25.26
C ARG A 243 -2.61 -7.02 24.70
N VAL A 244 -3.81 -7.23 24.15
CA VAL A 244 -4.69 -6.16 23.64
C VAL A 244 -5.01 -5.13 24.73
N ASN A 245 -5.24 -5.58 25.96
CA ASN A 245 -5.55 -4.71 27.10
C ASN A 245 -4.37 -3.81 27.50
N GLU A 246 -3.14 -4.19 27.19
CA GLU A 246 -1.93 -3.45 27.54
C GLU A 246 -1.41 -2.55 26.41
N LEU A 247 -1.97 -2.66 25.19
CA LEU A 247 -1.47 -1.90 24.04
C LEU A 247 -1.50 -0.38 24.28
N PRO A 248 -0.45 0.36 23.89
CA PRO A 248 -0.53 1.80 23.75
C PRO A 248 -1.67 2.20 22.81
N TYR A 249 -2.30 3.34 23.06
CA TYR A 249 -3.43 3.83 22.26
C TYR A 249 -3.13 3.87 20.76
N GLU A 250 -1.96 4.38 20.36
CA GLU A 250 -1.56 4.47 18.95
C GLU A 250 -1.44 3.09 18.29
N GLU A 251 -0.92 2.11 19.03
CA GLU A 251 -0.75 0.73 18.54
C GLU A 251 -2.10 0.02 18.45
N PHE A 252 -2.98 0.23 19.43
CA PHE A 252 -4.36 -0.28 19.39
C PHE A 252 -5.10 0.25 18.16
N VAL A 253 -5.07 1.56 17.92
CA VAL A 253 -5.73 2.15 16.73
C VAL A 253 -5.07 1.68 15.44
N LYS A 254 -3.77 1.45 15.42
CA LYS A 254 -3.07 0.92 14.24
C LYS A 254 -3.51 -0.51 13.91
N ILE A 255 -3.70 -1.37 14.91
CA ILE A 255 -4.07 -2.79 14.72
C ILE A 255 -5.58 -2.91 14.46
N PHE A 256 -6.41 -2.28 15.28
CA PHE A 256 -7.86 -2.41 15.23
C PHE A 256 -8.54 -1.35 14.35
N GLY A 257 -7.80 -0.38 13.79
CA GLY A 257 -8.36 0.76 13.09
C GLY A 257 -9.13 0.45 11.81
N ASN A 258 -8.97 -0.76 11.25
CA ASN A 258 -9.73 -1.22 10.08
C ASN A 258 -10.68 -2.38 10.38
N VAL A 259 -11.00 -2.68 11.65
CA VAL A 259 -12.05 -3.68 11.97
C VAL A 259 -13.42 -3.24 11.50
N VAL A 260 -13.66 -1.93 11.45
CA VAL A 260 -14.73 -1.30 10.68
C VAL A 260 -14.07 -0.57 9.52
N GLU A 261 -14.49 -0.88 8.30
CA GLU A 261 -13.80 -0.44 7.08
C GLU A 261 -13.60 1.07 7.04
N ARG A 262 -12.33 1.50 6.92
CA ARG A 262 -11.87 2.90 6.87
C ARG A 262 -12.41 3.77 8.03
N CYS A 263 -12.78 3.17 9.16
CA CYS A 263 -13.36 3.85 10.32
C CYS A 263 -12.50 3.68 11.60
N PRO A 264 -11.27 4.24 11.64
CA PRO A 264 -10.38 4.10 12.81
C PRO A 264 -10.92 4.79 14.07
N ILE A 265 -11.89 5.70 13.92
CA ILE A 265 -12.54 6.38 15.05
C ILE A 265 -13.29 5.40 15.97
N VAL A 266 -13.83 4.30 15.43
CA VAL A 266 -14.53 3.28 16.21
C VAL A 266 -13.53 2.60 17.16
N ALA A 267 -12.38 2.16 16.63
CA ALA A 267 -11.31 1.58 17.43
C ALA A 267 -10.75 2.58 18.46
N ALA A 268 -10.55 3.84 18.05
CA ALA A 268 -10.11 4.91 18.94
C ALA A 268 -11.06 5.14 20.12
N ALA A 269 -12.38 5.17 19.87
CA ALA A 269 -13.38 5.37 20.91
C ALA A 269 -13.43 4.17 21.88
N VAL A 270 -13.46 2.96 21.34
CA VAL A 270 -13.54 1.72 22.13
C VAL A 270 -12.28 1.48 22.95
N CYS A 271 -11.11 1.93 22.48
CA CYS A 271 -9.83 1.81 23.21
C CYS A 271 -9.90 2.36 24.65
N SER A 272 -10.75 3.35 24.90
CA SER A 272 -10.94 3.99 26.22
C SER A 272 -11.76 3.13 27.20
N GLN A 273 -12.42 2.07 26.73
CA GLN A 273 -13.26 1.18 27.54
C GLN A 273 -12.49 -0.02 28.12
N ARG A 274 -11.18 -0.09 27.86
CA ARG A 274 -10.31 -1.15 28.39
C ARG A 274 -10.22 -1.10 29.93
N PRO A 275 -9.97 -2.25 30.58
CA PRO A 275 -9.71 -3.57 29.98
C PRO A 275 -10.99 -4.32 29.58
N PHE A 276 -10.90 -5.14 28.53
CA PHE A 276 -11.96 -6.06 28.10
C PHE A 276 -11.78 -7.44 28.76
N ALA A 277 -12.89 -8.06 29.15
CA ALA A 277 -12.88 -9.38 29.80
C ALA A 277 -12.62 -10.53 28.81
N ASP A 278 -13.25 -10.49 27.65
CA ASP A 278 -13.12 -11.46 26.56
C ASP A 278 -13.26 -10.75 25.20
N ILE A 279 -13.11 -11.51 24.09
CA ILE A 279 -13.28 -10.97 22.74
C ILE A 279 -14.72 -10.51 22.47
N ASP A 280 -15.70 -11.17 23.11
CA ASP A 280 -17.11 -10.84 22.95
C ASP A 280 -17.43 -9.49 23.63
N ALA A 281 -16.76 -9.14 24.73
CA ALA A 281 -16.85 -7.83 25.38
C ALA A 281 -16.24 -6.71 24.53
N LEU A 282 -15.12 -6.97 23.84
CA LEU A 282 -14.55 -6.03 22.87
C LEU A 282 -15.51 -5.83 21.67
N GLU A 283 -16.08 -6.93 21.17
CA GLU A 283 -17.07 -6.87 20.10
C GLU A 283 -18.34 -6.11 20.51
N ALA A 284 -18.85 -6.37 21.72
CA ALA A 284 -19.99 -5.67 22.28
C ALA A 284 -19.72 -4.17 22.41
N ALA A 285 -18.55 -3.77 22.91
CA ALA A 285 -18.16 -2.36 23.00
C ALA A 285 -18.15 -1.66 21.63
N ILE A 286 -17.74 -2.36 20.56
CA ILE A 286 -17.80 -1.84 19.19
C ILE A 286 -19.26 -1.74 18.69
N CYS A 287 -20.06 -2.79 18.91
CA CYS A 287 -21.48 -2.80 18.53
C CYS A 287 -22.24 -1.66 19.22
N ASP A 288 -22.07 -1.51 20.54
CA ASP A 288 -22.70 -0.48 21.35
C ASP A 288 -22.31 0.93 20.87
N PHE A 289 -21.03 1.12 20.51
CA PHE A 289 -20.58 2.39 19.93
C PHE A 289 -21.29 2.70 18.61
N ILE A 290 -21.41 1.71 17.72
CA ILE A 290 -22.08 1.86 16.42
C ILE A 290 -23.58 2.13 16.61
N ASP A 291 -24.22 1.43 17.55
CA ASP A 291 -25.65 1.56 17.84
C ASP A 291 -26.01 2.92 18.44
N ALA A 292 -25.10 3.48 19.25
CA ALA A 292 -25.24 4.82 19.82
C ALA A 292 -25.06 5.96 18.79
N LEU A 293 -24.57 5.67 17.58
CA LEU A 293 -24.45 6.69 16.54
C LEU A 293 -25.82 7.14 16.04
N SER A 294 -25.91 8.44 15.75
CA SER A 294 -27.00 8.99 14.95
C SER A 294 -27.14 8.26 13.60
N GLU A 295 -28.32 8.33 13.00
CA GLU A 295 -28.58 7.74 11.68
C GLU A 295 -27.59 8.21 10.60
N SER A 296 -27.22 9.49 10.62
CA SER A 296 -26.18 10.03 9.72
C SER A 296 -24.79 9.45 9.99
N GLY A 297 -24.49 9.11 11.24
CA GLY A 297 -23.24 8.46 11.63
C GLY A 297 -23.17 7.01 11.11
N LYS A 298 -24.27 6.27 11.26
CA LYS A 298 -24.43 4.92 10.69
C LYS A 298 -24.27 4.95 9.16
N GLU A 299 -24.94 5.86 8.48
CA GLU A 299 -24.76 6.04 7.03
C GLU A 299 -23.33 6.45 6.65
N GLY A 300 -22.66 7.23 7.50
CA GLY A 300 -21.25 7.57 7.34
C GLY A 300 -20.35 6.33 7.29
N ILE A 301 -20.56 5.38 8.22
CA ILE A 301 -19.86 4.09 8.23
C ILE A 301 -20.16 3.29 6.96
N LEU A 302 -21.42 3.24 6.53
CA LEU A 302 -21.81 2.53 5.31
C LEU A 302 -21.11 3.11 4.07
N ARG A 303 -21.02 4.44 3.97
CA ARG A 303 -20.32 5.13 2.87
C ARG A 303 -18.80 4.93 2.86
N CYS A 304 -18.21 4.51 3.97
CA CYS A 304 -16.79 4.15 4.02
C CYS A 304 -16.49 2.79 3.37
N HIS A 305 -17.49 1.92 3.22
CA HIS A 305 -17.30 0.60 2.63
C HIS A 305 -17.19 0.69 1.11
N PRO A 306 -16.24 -0.04 0.48
CA PRO A 306 -16.15 -0.11 -0.97
C PRO A 306 -17.31 -0.94 -1.54
N GLU A 307 -17.73 -0.59 -2.76
CA GLU A 307 -18.72 -1.37 -3.50
C GLU A 307 -18.18 -2.77 -3.84
N LEU A 308 -19.07 -3.77 -3.82
CA LEU A 308 -18.73 -5.14 -4.22
C LEU A 308 -18.46 -5.19 -5.73
N ALA A 309 -17.30 -5.73 -6.11
CA ALA A 309 -16.80 -5.72 -7.49
C ALA A 309 -16.75 -4.33 -8.15
N GLY A 310 -16.71 -3.27 -7.33
CA GLY A 310 -16.72 -1.89 -7.81
C GLY A 310 -15.36 -1.39 -8.30
N GLN A 311 -15.28 -0.09 -8.53
CA GLN A 311 -14.07 0.57 -9.07
C GLN A 311 -12.82 0.33 -8.23
N ASP A 312 -12.94 0.28 -6.89
CA ASP A 312 -11.80 0.05 -6.01
C ASP A 312 -11.16 -1.34 -6.20
N LEU A 313 -11.95 -2.36 -6.57
CA LEU A 313 -11.42 -3.69 -6.88
C LEU A 313 -10.62 -3.66 -8.19
N GLN A 314 -11.18 -3.01 -9.21
CA GLN A 314 -10.58 -2.86 -10.54
C GLN A 314 -9.32 -1.99 -10.51
N ALA A 315 -9.32 -0.93 -9.70
CA ALA A 315 -8.20 -0.02 -9.50
C ALA A 315 -7.14 -0.57 -8.52
N HIS A 316 -7.40 -1.73 -7.89
CA HIS A 316 -6.56 -2.31 -6.85
C HIS A 316 -6.29 -1.38 -5.66
N THR A 317 -7.28 -0.59 -5.26
CA THR A 317 -7.24 0.38 -4.15
C THR A 317 -8.04 -0.07 -2.92
N LEU A 318 -8.59 -1.29 -2.94
CA LEU A 318 -9.20 -1.90 -1.75
C LEU A 318 -8.21 -2.01 -0.59
N THR A 319 -8.74 -1.95 0.63
CA THR A 319 -8.00 -2.39 1.82
C THR A 319 -7.66 -3.87 1.74
N HIS A 320 -6.68 -4.29 2.52
CA HIS A 320 -6.24 -5.69 2.53
C HIS A 320 -7.39 -6.62 2.91
N GLU A 321 -8.16 -6.24 3.94
CA GLU A 321 -9.32 -6.97 4.45
C GLU A 321 -10.43 -7.05 3.40
N SER A 322 -10.86 -5.94 2.81
CA SER A 322 -11.92 -5.95 1.77
C SER A 322 -11.50 -6.74 0.54
N LYS A 323 -10.22 -6.68 0.15
CA LYS A 323 -9.72 -7.53 -0.95
C LYS A 323 -9.84 -9.01 -0.60
N SER A 324 -9.38 -9.42 0.59
CA SER A 324 -9.48 -10.81 1.04
C SER A 324 -10.93 -11.28 1.12
N GLU A 325 -11.83 -10.44 1.62
CA GLU A 325 -13.26 -10.70 1.75
C GLU A 325 -13.95 -10.87 0.40
N GLN A 326 -13.68 -10.01 -0.57
CA GLN A 326 -14.28 -10.10 -1.91
C GLN A 326 -13.70 -11.27 -2.72
N SER A 327 -12.38 -11.50 -2.65
CA SER A 327 -11.73 -12.64 -3.30
C SER A 327 -12.22 -13.99 -2.73
N SER A 328 -12.58 -14.05 -1.45
CA SER A 328 -13.06 -15.30 -0.83
C SER A 328 -14.34 -15.88 -1.45
N VAL A 329 -15.13 -15.03 -2.12
CA VAL A 329 -16.37 -15.43 -2.80
C VAL A 329 -16.25 -15.32 -4.33
N GLY A 330 -15.03 -15.09 -4.84
CA GLY A 330 -14.72 -15.00 -6.26
C GLY A 330 -15.28 -13.76 -6.96
N LEU A 331 -15.52 -12.67 -6.21
CA LEU A 331 -15.97 -11.39 -6.80
C LEU A 331 -14.88 -10.69 -7.62
N ASP A 332 -13.62 -11.11 -7.47
CA ASP A 332 -12.47 -10.68 -8.27
C ASP A 332 -12.34 -11.40 -9.62
N SER A 333 -13.18 -12.41 -9.84
CA SER A 333 -13.14 -13.29 -11.01
C SER A 333 -14.53 -13.46 -11.65
N LEU A 334 -15.35 -12.41 -11.62
CA LEU A 334 -16.68 -12.41 -12.24
C LEU A 334 -16.61 -12.45 -13.77
N GLY A 335 -17.56 -13.16 -14.38
CA GLY A 335 -17.80 -13.04 -15.83
C GLY A 335 -18.34 -11.65 -16.19
N ALA A 336 -18.23 -11.26 -17.46
CA ALA A 336 -18.70 -9.93 -17.92
C ALA A 336 -20.18 -9.68 -17.59
N GLU A 337 -21.05 -10.64 -17.84
CA GLU A 337 -22.50 -10.51 -17.54
C GLU A 337 -22.77 -10.38 -16.03
N GLU A 338 -22.03 -11.11 -15.19
CA GLU A 338 -22.16 -11.03 -13.73
C GLU A 338 -21.68 -9.67 -13.22
N ALA A 339 -20.57 -9.18 -13.74
CA ALA A 339 -20.01 -7.88 -13.40
C ALA A 339 -20.95 -6.74 -13.79
N ASP A 340 -21.50 -6.77 -15.01
CA ASP A 340 -22.48 -5.79 -15.49
C ASP A 340 -23.74 -5.81 -14.62
N THR A 341 -24.25 -7.01 -14.33
CA THR A 341 -25.44 -7.19 -13.47
C THR A 341 -25.20 -6.61 -12.06
N LEU A 342 -24.05 -6.90 -11.45
CA LEU A 342 -23.73 -6.41 -10.12
C LEU A 342 -23.51 -4.89 -10.11
N SER A 343 -22.92 -4.34 -11.18
CA SER A 343 -22.76 -2.88 -11.36
C SER A 343 -24.11 -2.18 -11.40
N CYS A 344 -25.06 -2.65 -12.21
CA CYS A 344 -26.40 -2.07 -12.28
C CYS A 344 -27.14 -2.15 -10.94
N LEU A 345 -27.04 -3.28 -10.23
CA LEU A 345 -27.67 -3.46 -8.91
C LEU A 345 -27.05 -2.54 -7.85
N ASN A 346 -25.73 -2.35 -7.87
CA ASN A 346 -25.05 -1.40 -6.97
C ASN A 346 -25.48 0.05 -7.24
N GLU A 347 -25.61 0.45 -8.50
CA GLU A 347 -26.09 1.78 -8.89
C GLU A 347 -27.52 2.02 -8.41
N GLU A 348 -28.44 1.09 -8.69
CA GLU A 348 -29.84 1.17 -8.25
C GLU A 348 -29.96 1.24 -6.72
N TYR A 349 -29.23 0.38 -6.02
CA TYR A 349 -29.20 0.36 -4.56
C TYR A 349 -28.70 1.70 -4.00
N LYS A 350 -27.61 2.24 -4.54
CA LYS A 350 -27.00 3.49 -4.08
C LYS A 350 -27.86 4.70 -4.39
N GLU A 351 -28.54 4.72 -5.54
CA GLU A 351 -29.50 5.77 -5.89
C GLU A 351 -30.68 5.79 -4.90
N ARG A 352 -31.16 4.62 -4.49
CA ARG A 352 -32.29 4.51 -3.55
C ARG A 352 -31.93 4.87 -2.11
N PHE A 353 -30.79 4.40 -1.59
CA PHE A 353 -30.46 4.51 -0.17
C PHE A 353 -29.36 5.53 0.15
N GLY A 354 -28.58 5.98 -0.84
CA GLY A 354 -27.53 6.98 -0.65
C GLY A 354 -26.26 6.46 0.02
N PHE A 355 -26.08 5.13 0.10
CA PHE A 355 -24.87 4.45 0.57
C PHE A 355 -24.65 3.13 -0.20
N PRO A 356 -23.42 2.59 -0.23
CA PRO A 356 -23.09 1.34 -0.91
C PRO A 356 -23.84 0.13 -0.34
N PHE A 357 -24.06 -0.89 -1.16
CA PHE A 357 -24.55 -2.18 -0.69
C PHE A 357 -23.47 -2.88 0.15
N VAL A 358 -23.79 -3.17 1.42
CA VAL A 358 -22.90 -3.85 2.36
C VAL A 358 -23.50 -5.20 2.75
N ILE A 359 -22.69 -6.25 2.63
CA ILE A 359 -23.01 -7.61 3.06
C ILE A 359 -21.73 -8.32 3.50
N CYS A 360 -21.83 -9.17 4.51
CA CYS A 360 -20.73 -10.00 4.97
C CYS A 360 -20.45 -11.14 3.96
N THR A 361 -19.54 -10.89 3.02
CA THR A 361 -19.22 -11.83 1.94
C THR A 361 -18.71 -13.17 2.47
N ARG A 362 -17.92 -13.19 3.55
CA ARG A 362 -17.41 -14.42 4.19
C ARG A 362 -18.49 -15.36 4.74
N LEU A 363 -19.73 -14.87 4.90
CA LEU A 363 -20.88 -15.66 5.35
C LEU A 363 -21.93 -15.83 4.24
N SER A 364 -21.59 -15.45 3.01
CA SER A 364 -22.51 -15.41 1.89
C SER A 364 -21.94 -16.17 0.70
N GLU A 365 -22.79 -16.94 0.02
CA GLU A 365 -22.43 -17.50 -1.28
C GLU A 365 -22.60 -16.45 -2.39
N LYS A 366 -21.82 -16.58 -3.48
CA LYS A 366 -21.89 -15.65 -4.62
C LYS A 366 -23.32 -15.45 -5.12
N ALA A 367 -24.05 -16.54 -5.35
CA ALA A 367 -25.44 -16.49 -5.81
C ALA A 367 -26.36 -15.76 -4.83
N SER A 368 -26.15 -15.97 -3.52
CA SER A 368 -26.92 -15.32 -2.46
C SER A 368 -26.70 -13.81 -2.44
N ILE A 369 -25.50 -13.31 -2.76
CA ILE A 369 -25.21 -11.87 -2.84
C ILE A 369 -26.10 -11.18 -3.88
N PHE A 370 -26.23 -11.77 -5.08
CA PHE A 370 -27.09 -11.24 -6.14
C PHE A 370 -28.57 -11.29 -5.79
N GLN A 371 -29.00 -12.27 -5.00
CA GLN A 371 -30.38 -12.36 -4.54
C GLN A 371 -30.63 -11.34 -3.42
N GLU A 372 -29.70 -11.20 -2.49
CA GLU A 372 -29.79 -10.29 -1.35
C GLU A 372 -29.87 -8.83 -1.80
N ILE A 373 -29.03 -8.38 -2.74
CA ILE A 373 -29.12 -7.00 -3.23
C ILE A 373 -30.48 -6.73 -3.90
N ARG A 374 -31.02 -7.67 -4.67
CA ARG A 374 -32.34 -7.54 -5.30
C ARG A 374 -33.47 -7.46 -4.26
N ASN A 375 -33.43 -8.33 -3.26
CA ASN A 375 -34.43 -8.35 -2.20
C ASN A 375 -34.36 -7.06 -1.38
N ARG A 376 -33.14 -6.63 -1.02
CA ARG A 376 -32.90 -5.47 -0.15
C ARG A 376 -33.18 -4.14 -0.84
N ILE A 377 -33.06 -4.07 -2.16
CA ILE A 377 -33.57 -2.91 -2.92
C ILE A 377 -35.04 -2.66 -2.58
N ALA A 378 -35.87 -3.68 -2.33
CA ALA A 378 -37.28 -3.47 -2.03
C ALA A 378 -37.57 -2.89 -0.63
N ASN A 379 -36.60 -2.90 0.30
CA ASN A 379 -36.80 -2.50 1.70
C ASN A 379 -37.10 -1.01 1.88
N GLY A 380 -37.66 -0.67 3.05
CA GLY A 380 -37.75 0.73 3.50
C GLY A 380 -36.38 1.28 3.92
N CYS A 381 -36.14 2.58 3.78
CA CYS A 381 -34.81 3.16 4.05
C CYS A 381 -34.31 2.92 5.49
N THR A 382 -35.20 2.97 6.49
CA THR A 382 -34.85 2.71 7.89
C THR A 382 -34.47 1.24 8.11
N GLU A 383 -35.32 0.33 7.63
CA GLU A 383 -35.07 -1.12 7.70
C GLU A 383 -33.76 -1.50 7.01
N GLU A 384 -33.49 -0.92 5.84
CA GLU A 384 -32.28 -1.21 5.10
C GLU A 384 -31.02 -0.68 5.79
N ARG A 385 -31.10 0.49 6.41
CA ARG A 385 -29.98 1.03 7.18
C ARG A 385 -29.65 0.13 8.38
N GLU A 386 -30.67 -0.31 9.12
CA GLU A 386 -30.49 -1.23 10.24
C GLU A 386 -29.88 -2.55 9.76
N ARG A 387 -30.42 -3.14 8.69
CA ARG A 387 -29.89 -4.38 8.11
C ARG A 387 -28.45 -4.23 7.62
N ALA A 388 -28.12 -3.13 6.95
CA ALA A 388 -26.77 -2.88 6.47
C ALA A 388 -25.77 -2.70 7.63
N ILE A 389 -26.18 -2.08 8.74
CA ILE A 389 -25.35 -1.97 9.94
C ILE A 389 -25.14 -3.34 10.60
N GLU A 390 -26.14 -4.20 10.63
CA GLU A 390 -25.97 -5.59 11.11
C GLU A 390 -24.95 -6.37 10.26
N GLU A 391 -24.91 -6.14 8.94
CA GLU A 391 -23.86 -6.70 8.08
C GLU A 391 -22.46 -6.14 8.41
N VAL A 392 -22.34 -4.85 8.72
CA VAL A 392 -21.07 -4.25 9.19
C VAL A 392 -20.61 -4.91 10.50
N LYS A 393 -21.52 -5.14 11.46
CA LYS A 393 -21.19 -5.82 12.72
C LYS A 393 -20.68 -7.24 12.49
N LYS A 394 -21.29 -7.99 11.55
CA LYS A 394 -20.80 -9.32 11.14
C LYS A 394 -19.39 -9.28 10.55
N ILE A 395 -19.13 -8.33 9.65
CA ILE A 395 -17.78 -8.12 9.08
C ILE A 395 -16.78 -7.82 10.20
N CYS A 396 -17.14 -6.90 11.11
CA CYS A 396 -16.30 -6.51 12.24
C CYS A 396 -15.94 -7.70 13.13
N ARG A 397 -16.93 -8.51 13.53
CA ARG A 397 -16.74 -9.74 14.30
C ARG A 397 -15.73 -10.68 13.66
N LEU A 398 -15.84 -10.90 12.34
CA LEU A 398 -14.91 -11.78 11.62
C LEU A 398 -13.49 -11.20 11.53
N ARG A 399 -13.36 -9.88 11.32
CA ARG A 399 -12.06 -9.20 11.33
C ARG A 399 -11.41 -9.25 12.71
N LEU A 400 -12.17 -9.05 13.78
CA LEU A 400 -11.67 -9.17 15.17
C LEU A 400 -11.15 -10.59 15.45
N ARG A 401 -11.88 -11.62 15.03
CA ARG A 401 -11.47 -13.02 15.21
C ARG A 401 -10.28 -13.44 14.36
N ASP A 402 -9.96 -12.71 13.30
CA ASP A 402 -8.72 -12.92 12.55
C ASP A 402 -7.50 -12.28 13.26
N LEU A 403 -7.73 -11.32 14.18
CA LEU A 403 -6.70 -10.58 14.90
C LEU A 403 -6.47 -11.08 16.33
N VAL A 404 -7.53 -11.53 17.01
CA VAL A 404 -7.51 -11.87 18.44
C VAL A 404 -8.01 -13.28 18.65
N HIS A 405 -7.31 -14.05 19.48
CA HIS A 405 -7.82 -15.31 20.01
C HIS A 405 -8.09 -15.17 21.51
N SER A 406 -9.09 -15.89 22.00
CA SER A 406 -9.35 -16.00 23.44
C SER A 406 -8.10 -16.55 24.11
N ASP A 407 -7.73 -15.98 25.26
CA ASP A 407 -6.74 -16.58 26.14
C ASP A 407 -7.22 -18.01 26.41
N ALA A 408 -6.50 -18.99 25.86
CA ALA A 408 -6.80 -20.39 26.17
C ALA A 408 -6.72 -20.48 27.67
N ALA A 409 -7.85 -20.78 28.31
CA ALA A 409 -7.94 -20.80 29.75
C ALA A 409 -6.78 -21.67 30.26
N ALA A 410 -5.83 -21.04 30.96
CA ALA A 410 -4.92 -21.72 31.84
C ALA A 410 -5.77 -22.31 32.98
N GLN A 411 -6.54 -23.33 32.66
CA GLN A 411 -7.26 -24.17 33.59
C GLN A 411 -6.37 -25.39 33.84
N PHE A 412 -5.59 -25.24 34.91
CA PHE A 412 -5.03 -26.25 35.81
C PHE A 412 -4.27 -27.45 35.24
#